data_AF-K2G822-F1
#
_entry.id   AF-K2G822-F1
#
_cell.length_a   1.000
_cell.length_b   1.000
_cell.length_c   1.000
_cell.angle_alpha   90.00
_cell.angle_beta   90.00
_cell.angle_gamma   90.00
#
_symmetry.space_group_name_H-M   'P 1'
#
loop_
_entity.id
_entity.type
_entity.pdbx_description
1 polymer ?
#
loop_
_entity_poly.entity_id
_entity_poly.type
_entity_poly.pdbx_seq_one_letter_code
_entity_poly.pdbx_strand_id
1 'polypeptide(L)' 'MHKITDSTKVEYIDYFFEVKIWDWEIINNEPDKCEELIFTDLNNLPENTIWYIKTTLNYKGNFIEMWF' A
#
# COMPACT_ATOMS: atom_id res chain seq x y z
N MET A 1 -4.89 -7.91 4.32
CA MET A 1 -4.13 -9.18 4.15
C MET A 1 -3.67 -9.63 5.52
N HIS A 2 -3.88 -10.88 5.91
CA HIS A 2 -3.47 -11.39 7.22
C HIS A 2 -2.20 -12.24 7.06
N LYS A 3 -1.13 -11.90 7.79
CA LYS A 3 0.15 -12.61 7.80
C LYS A 3 0.50 -13.02 9.22
N ILE A 4 0.89 -14.27 9.42
CA ILE A 4 1.42 -14.79 10.68
C ILE A 4 2.88 -15.15 10.44
N THR A 5 3.80 -14.58 11.22
CA THR A 5 5.23 -14.92 11.12
C THR A 5 5.60 -16.00 12.12
N ASP A 6 5.90 -17.20 11.62
CA ASP A 6 6.20 -18.40 12.45
C ASP A 6 7.35 -18.21 13.44
N SER A 7 8.33 -17.36 13.10
CA SER A 7 9.52 -17.13 13.94
C SER A 7 9.28 -16.19 15.13
N THR A 8 8.27 -15.33 15.08
CA THR A 8 8.01 -14.31 16.11
C THR A 8 6.63 -14.40 16.74
N LYS A 9 5.74 -15.25 16.19
CA LYS A 9 4.30 -15.33 16.54
C LYS A 9 3.58 -13.98 16.45
N VAL A 10 4.10 -13.05 15.64
CA VAL A 10 3.45 -11.76 15.41
C VAL A 10 2.44 -11.91 14.28
N GLU A 11 1.26 -11.35 14.53
CA GLU A 11 0.17 -11.27 13.57
C GLU A 11 0.15 -9.87 12.95
N TYR A 12 0.09 -9.81 11.62
CA TYR A 12 -0.03 -8.57 10.87
C TYR A 12 -1.31 -8.59 10.05
N ILE A 13 -2.08 -7.49 10.13
CA ILE A 13 -3.25 -7.26 9.31
C ILE A 13 -3.00 -5.98 8.51
N ASP A 14 -2.87 -6.13 7.18
CA ASP A 14 -2.73 -5.00 6.25
C ASP A 14 -4.11 -4.48 5.86
N TYR A 15 -4.35 -3.17 6.09
CA TYR A 15 -5.49 -2.40 5.59
C TYR A 15 -5.04 -1.50 4.44
N PHE A 16 -5.84 -1.45 3.37
CA PHE A 16 -5.57 -0.62 2.20
C PHE A 16 -6.72 0.36 2.00
N PHE A 17 -6.38 1.62 1.72
CA PHE A 17 -7.34 2.70 1.53
C PHE A 17 -7.15 3.34 0.16
N GLU A 18 -8.26 3.73 -0.47
CA GLU A 18 -8.23 4.59 -1.64
C GLU A 18 -8.60 6.01 -1.22
N VAL A 19 -7.69 6.96 -1.47
CA VAL A 19 -7.93 8.37 -1.23
C VAL A 19 -8.50 8.98 -2.51
N LYS A 20 -9.74 9.46 -2.45
CA LYS A 20 -10.42 10.09 -3.60
C LYS A 20 -10.14 11.59 -3.71
N ILE A 21 -9.86 12.25 -2.59
CA ILE A 21 -9.65 13.70 -2.48
C ILE A 21 -8.46 13.95 -1.56
N TRP A 22 -7.51 14.77 -2.01
CA TRP A 22 -6.34 15.19 -1.25
C TRP A 22 -5.93 16.60 -1.69
N ASP A 23 -5.97 17.55 -0.75
CA ASP A 23 -5.80 18.99 -1.05
C ASP A 23 -4.39 19.53 -0.77
N TRP A 24 -3.46 18.69 -0.34
CA TRP A 24 -2.11 19.09 0.08
C TRP A 24 -1.01 18.46 -0.76
N GLU A 25 0.24 18.88 -0.56
CA GLU A 25 1.40 18.22 -1.15
C GLU A 25 1.76 16.95 -0.36
N ILE A 26 2.06 15.87 -1.08
CA ILE A 26 2.54 14.64 -0.46
C ILE A 26 4.03 14.82 -0.15
N ILE A 27 4.40 14.69 1.12
CA ILE A 27 5.77 14.87 1.60
C ILE A 27 6.26 13.62 2.35
N ASN A 28 7.54 13.32 2.21
CA ASN A 28 8.19 12.24 2.96
C ASN A 28 8.67 12.78 4.31
N ASN A 29 7.97 12.41 5.39
CA ASN A 29 8.31 12.84 6.75
C ASN A 29 9.32 11.91 7.46
N GLU A 30 9.74 10.81 6.83
CA GLU A 30 10.71 9.85 7.37
C GLU A 30 11.85 9.58 6.36
N PRO A 31 12.65 10.60 6.00
CA PRO A 31 13.66 10.49 4.95
C PRO A 31 14.80 9.51 5.27
N ASP A 32 14.97 9.13 6.54
CA ASP A 32 15.90 8.10 6.99
C ASP A 32 15.39 6.66 6.74
N LYS A 33 14.08 6.49 6.54
CA LYS A 33 13.43 5.18 6.32
C LYS A 33 12.89 5.02 4.91
N CYS A 34 12.50 6.11 4.28
CA CYS A 34 11.93 6.15 2.94
C CYS A 34 12.85 6.97 2.04
N GLU A 35 13.37 6.34 1.00
CA GLU A 35 14.33 6.97 0.08
C GLU A 35 13.66 8.06 -0.76
N GLU A 36 12.50 7.78 -1.33
CA GLU A 36 11.79 8.71 -2.21
C GLU A 36 10.27 8.47 -2.27
N LEU A 37 9.55 9.49 -2.73
CA LEU A 37 8.14 9.40 -3.12
C LEU A 37 8.03 9.64 -4.62
N ILE A 38 7.40 8.70 -5.32
CA ILE A 38 7.22 8.75 -6.77
C ILE A 38 5.76 8.50 -7.13
N PHE A 39 5.27 9.21 -8.15
CA PHE A 39 4.02 8.87 -8.82
C PHE A 39 4.33 7.95 -10.00
N THR A 40 3.59 6.85 -10.10
CA THR A 40 3.78 5.84 -11.14
C THR A 40 2.44 5.45 -11.77
N ASP A 41 2.49 5.01 -13.03
CA ASP A 41 1.32 4.44 -13.71
C ASP A 41 1.01 3.05 -13.10
N LEU A 42 -0.27 2.76 -12.88
CA LEU A 42 -0.70 1.48 -12.33
C LEU A 42 -0.27 0.28 -13.18
N ASN A 43 -0.08 0.47 -14.48
CA ASN A 43 0.38 -0.55 -15.43
C ASN A 43 1.91 -0.58 -15.57
N ASN A 44 2.64 0.32 -14.92
CA ASN A 44 4.09 0.44 -15.03
C ASN A 44 4.76 0.68 -13.66
N LEU A 45 4.41 -0.18 -12.69
CA LEU A 45 4.95 -0.12 -11.34
C LEU A 45 6.47 -0.40 -11.33
N PRO A 46 7.23 0.20 -10.40
CA PRO A 46 8.65 -0.10 -10.20
C PRO A 46 8.91 -1.60 -10.03
N GLU A 47 10.02 -2.10 -10.58
CA GLU A 47 10.36 -3.53 -10.55
C GLU A 47 10.43 -4.07 -9.12
N ASN A 48 11.03 -3.29 -8.22
CA ASN A 48 11.18 -3.57 -6.79
C ASN A 48 9.87 -3.44 -5.98
N THR A 49 8.72 -3.18 -6.61
CA THR A 49 7.43 -3.14 -5.91
C THR A 49 7.14 -4.49 -5.26
N ILE A 50 6.89 -4.47 -3.96
CA ILE A 50 6.65 -5.69 -3.17
C ILE A 50 5.38 -6.40 -3.66
N TRP A 51 5.41 -7.74 -3.73
CA TRP A 51 4.38 -8.52 -4.43
C TRP A 51 2.96 -8.24 -3.93
N TYR A 52 2.76 -8.11 -2.62
CA TYR A 52 1.41 -7.96 -2.06
C TYR A 52 0.77 -6.61 -2.44
N ILE A 53 1.56 -5.57 -2.72
CA ILE A 53 1.06 -4.31 -3.27
C ILE A 53 0.51 -4.54 -4.68
N LYS A 54 1.25 -5.25 -5.54
CA LYS A 54 0.78 -5.62 -6.89
C LYS A 54 -0.51 -6.44 -6.82
N THR A 55 -0.56 -7.41 -5.90
CA THR A 55 -1.76 -8.22 -5.65
C THR A 55 -2.95 -7.35 -5.27
N THR A 56 -2.82 -6.45 -4.30
CA THR A 56 -3.91 -5.56 -3.87
C THR A 56 -4.40 -4.66 -5.01
N LEU A 57 -3.49 -4.09 -5.82
CA LEU A 57 -3.87 -3.24 -6.95
C LEU A 57 -4.64 -4.02 -8.04
N ASN A 58 -4.33 -5.29 -8.26
CA ASN A 58 -5.11 -6.14 -9.19
C ASN A 58 -6.52 -6.46 -8.67
N TYR A 59 -6.75 -6.41 -7.35
CA TYR A 59 -8.07 -6.65 -6.74
C TYR A 59 -9.01 -5.43 -6.78
N LYS A 60 -8.59 -4.29 -7.36
CA LYS A 60 -9.36 -3.03 -7.41
C LYS A 60 -10.81 -3.14 -7.94
N GLY A 61 -11.20 -4.25 -8.57
CA GLY A 61 -12.57 -4.50 -9.01
C GLY A 61 -13.58 -4.92 -7.93
N ASN A 62 -13.16 -5.22 -6.69
CA ASN A 62 -14.06 -5.68 -5.60
C ASN A 62 -13.66 -5.09 -4.23
N PHE A 63 -13.48 -3.77 -4.12
CA PHE A 63 -13.37 -3.16 -2.80
C PHE A 63 -14.76 -3.14 -2.14
N ILE A 64 -14.87 -3.80 -0.99
CA ILE A 64 -16.00 -3.61 -0.10
C ILE A 64 -15.88 -2.18 0.44
N GLU A 65 -16.76 -1.29 0.01
CA GLU A 65 -16.88 0.04 0.59
C GLU A 65 -17.27 -0.11 2.07
N MET A 66 -16.31 0.10 2.97
CA MET A 66 -16.59 0.25 4.39
C MET A 66 -17.14 1.66 4.61
N TRP A 67 -18.46 1.78 4.61
CA TRP A 67 -19.15 2.96 5.09
C TRP A 67 -19.01 2.99 6.62
N PHE A 68 -18.24 3.94 7.14
CA PHE A 68 -18.32 4.39 8.53
C PHE A 68 -19.35 5.51 8.63
#